data_AF-A0A4P7KUD9-F1
#
_entry.id   AF-A0A4P7KUD9-F1
#
_cell.length_a   1.000
_cell.length_b   1.000
_cell.length_c   1.000
_cell.angle_alpha   90.00
_cell.angle_beta   90.00
_cell.angle_gamma   90.00
#
_symmetry.space_group_name_H-M   'P 1'
#
loop_
_entity.id
_entity.type
_entity.pdbx_description
1 polymer ?
#
loop_
_entity_poly.entity_id
_entity_poly.type
_entity_poly.pdbx_seq_one_letter_code
_entity_poly.pdbx_strand_id
1 'polypeptide(L)' 'MSFAFRTIKDHWEIGEKPYLRTVIEAELLEITITSLPAYPESGVEIAKRSLNANRSKPTHLYNRWLQLSEVE' A
#
# COMPACT_ATOMS: atom_id res chain seq x y z
N MET A 1 2.31 5.35 13.88
CA MET A 1 2.11 3.95 13.46
C MET A 1 1.08 3.94 12.35
N SER A 2 1.40 3.31 11.22
CA SER A 2 0.54 3.28 10.03
C SER A 2 0.27 1.83 9.65
N PHE A 3 -0.97 1.52 9.27
CA PHE A 3 -1.38 0.18 8.87
C PHE A 3 -2.02 0.24 7.47
N ALA A 4 -1.62 -0.69 6.61
CA ALA A 4 -2.37 -1.03 5.41
C ALA A 4 -3.33 -2.16 5.76
N PHE A 5 -4.37 -2.33 4.97
CA PHE A 5 -5.21 -3.51 5.07
C PHE A 5 -5.58 -4.03 3.69
N ARG A 6 -5.77 -5.33 3.60
CA ARG A 6 -6.31 -6.03 2.43
C ARG A 6 -7.65 -6.63 2.81
N THR A 7 -8.71 -6.23 2.10
CA THR A 7 -10.05 -6.78 2.31
C THR A 7 -10.10 -8.26 1.91
N ILE A 8 -10.62 -9.10 2.79
CA ILE A 8 -10.91 -10.53 2.52
C ILE A 8 -12.39 -10.69 2.17
N LYS A 9 -13.27 -9.99 2.90
CA LYS A 9 -14.72 -10.02 2.69
C LYS A 9 -15.32 -8.63 2.87
N ASP A 10 -16.14 -8.22 1.91
CA ASP A 10 -16.91 -6.98 1.97
C ASP A 10 -18.36 -7.15 1.50
N HIS A 11 -19.14 -6.13 1.79
CA HIS A 11 -20.50 -5.95 1.32
C HIS A 11 -20.65 -4.55 0.70
N TRP A 12 -21.42 -4.47 -0.38
CA TRP A 12 -21.70 -3.24 -1.09
C TRP A 12 -23.21 -2.97 -1.10
N GLU A 13 -23.59 -1.78 -0.66
CA GLU A 13 -24.96 -1.29 -0.71
C GLU A 13 -25.08 -0.24 -1.81
N ILE A 14 -25.82 -0.58 -2.87
CA ILE A 14 -25.95 0.22 -4.10
C ILE A 14 -27.30 0.98 -4.13
N GLY A 15 -28.07 0.92 -3.04
CA GLY A 15 -29.42 1.50 -2.97
C GLY A 15 -29.46 3.02 -2.96
N GLU A 16 -28.41 3.68 -2.45
CA GLU A 16 -28.31 5.14 -2.36
C GLU A 16 -26.92 5.60 -2.81
N LYS A 17 -26.82 6.84 -3.31
CA LYS A 17 -25.53 7.45 -3.67
C LYS A 17 -25.10 8.42 -2.56
N PRO A 18 -23.85 8.32 -2.07
CA PRO A 18 -22.77 7.46 -2.53
C PRO A 18 -22.97 5.98 -2.12
N TYR A 19 -22.50 5.06 -2.96
CA TYR A 19 -22.53 3.64 -2.63
C TYR A 19 -21.71 3.38 -1.37
N LEU A 20 -22.28 2.62 -0.43
CA LEU A 20 -21.63 2.28 0.81
C LEU A 20 -20.92 0.94 0.67
N ARG A 21 -19.63 0.90 1.03
CA ARG A 21 -18.83 -0.32 1.14
C ARG A 21 -18.53 -0.61 2.60
N THR A 22 -18.96 -1.77 3.07
CA THR A 22 -18.66 -2.25 4.41
C THR A 22 -17.64 -3.38 4.33
N VAL A 23 -16.44 -3.16 4.88
CA VAL A 23 -15.40 -4.18 5.00
C VAL A 23 -15.69 -5.02 6.23
N ILE A 24 -16.04 -6.30 6.04
CA ILE A 24 -16.43 -7.22 7.12
C ILE A 24 -15.19 -7.89 7.71
N GLU A 25 -14.25 -8.28 6.84
CA GLU A 25 -13.01 -8.94 7.24
C GLU A 25 -11.85 -8.41 6.41
N ALA A 26 -10.74 -8.10 7.09
CA ALA A 26 -9.53 -7.59 6.47
C ALA A 26 -8.27 -8.12 7.17
N GLU A 27 -7.26 -8.39 6.36
CA GLU A 27 -5.90 -8.64 6.80
C GLU A 27 -5.19 -7.30 7.03
N LEU A 28 -4.68 -7.08 8.24
CA LEU A 28 -3.93 -5.88 8.59
C LEU A 28 -2.44 -6.11 8.40
N LEU A 29 -1.79 -5.17 7.72
CA LEU A 29 -0.35 -5.16 7.51
C LEU A 29 0.22 -3.90 8.17
N GLU A 30 1.14 -4.07 9.11
CA GLU A 30 1.85 -2.93 9.67
C GLU A 30 2.84 -2.38 8.63
N ILE A 31 2.76 -1.08 8.36
CA ILE A 31 3.61 -0.37 7.41
C ILE A 31 4.28 0.84 8.06
N THR A 32 4.60 0.74 9.35
CA THR A 32 5.34 1.79 10.04
C THR A 32 6.77 1.84 9.53
N ILE A 33 7.08 2.83 8.68
CA ILE A 33 8.44 3.12 8.26
C ILE A 33 9.08 3.95 9.37
N THR A 34 10.02 3.38 10.11
CA THR A 34 10.82 4.09 11.13
C THR A 34 12.20 4.41 10.59
N SER A 35 12.64 5.68 10.73
CA SER A 35 13.98 6.11 10.32
C SER A 35 15.08 5.61 11.26
N LEU A 36 14.73 5.18 12.48
CA LEU A 36 15.63 4.62 13.47
C LEU A 36 14.98 3.36 14.08
N PRO A 37 15.05 2.21 13.38
CA PRO A 37 14.51 0.98 13.93
C PRO A 37 15.40 0.44 15.06
N ALA A 38 14.79 -0.26 16.01
CA ALA A 38 15.52 -0.99 17.04
C ALA A 38 16.39 -2.12 16.47
N TYR A 39 16.05 -2.62 15.28
CA TYR A 39 16.74 -3.68 14.58
C TYR A 39 17.29 -3.19 13.23
N PRO A 40 18.57 -3.41 12.91
CA PRO A 40 19.14 -2.97 11.65
C PRO A 40 18.37 -3.48 10.42
N GLU A 41 17.87 -4.72 10.48
CA GLU A 41 17.11 -5.38 9.40
C GLU A 41 15.76 -4.70 9.05
N SER A 42 15.19 -3.89 9.94
CA SER A 42 13.95 -3.14 9.68
C SER A 42 14.17 -1.69 9.25
N GLY A 43 15.42 -1.34 8.90
CA GLY A 43 15.81 -0.06 8.32
C GLY A 43 15.03 0.31 7.06
N VAL A 44 14.76 1.61 6.89
CA VAL A 44 14.10 2.16 5.69
C VAL A 44 14.86 1.78 4.42
N GLU A 45 16.19 1.77 4.50
CA GLU A 45 17.09 1.40 3.42
C GLU A 45 16.88 -0.05 2.97
N ILE A 46 16.67 -0.95 3.92
CA ILE A 46 16.44 -2.37 3.67
C ILE A 46 15.04 -2.59 3.10
N ALA A 47 14.02 -1.92 3.66
CA ALA A 47 12.67 -1.95 3.11
C ALA A 47 12.65 -1.45 1.65
N LYS A 48 13.34 -0.33 1.35
CA LYS A 48 13.50 0.19 -0.02
C LYS A 48 14.22 -0.78 -0.94
N ARG A 49 15.29 -1.42 -0.47
CA ARG A 49 16.04 -2.42 -1.25
C ARG A 49 15.16 -3.63 -1.59
N SER A 50 14.42 -4.16 -0.62
CA SER A 50 13.51 -5.29 -0.80
C SER A 50 12.36 -4.94 -1.75
N LEU A 51 11.80 -3.73 -1.63
CA LEU A 51 10.79 -3.21 -2.56
C LEU A 51 11.32 -3.16 -4.00
N ASN A 52 12.53 -2.62 -4.20
CA ASN A 52 13.14 -2.53 -5.52
C ASN A 52 13.46 -3.91 -6.11
N ALA A 53 13.85 -4.88 -5.28
CA ALA A 53 14.12 -6.25 -5.72
C ALA A 53 12.86 -7.02 -6.13
N ASN A 54 11.73 -6.79 -5.44
CA ASN A 54 10.44 -7.44 -5.72
C ASN A 54 9.55 -6.67 -6.70
N ARG A 55 10.01 -5.55 -7.23
CA ARG A 55 9.27 -4.78 -8.22
C ARG A 55 9.21 -5.57 -9.53
N SER A 56 8.01 -5.87 -10.02
CA SER A 56 7.85 -6.43 -11.36
C SER A 56 8.42 -5.46 -12.40
N LYS A 57 8.98 -5.99 -13.49
CA LYS A 57 9.50 -5.18 -14.59
C LYS A 57 8.43 -4.15 -14.99
N PRO A 58 8.80 -2.88 -15.15
CA PRO A 58 7.82 -1.82 -15.34
C PRO A 58 7.00 -2.10 -16.61
N THR A 59 5.70 -2.33 -16.43
CA THR A 59 4.73 -2.25 -17.52
C THR A 59 4.72 -0.81 -18.05
N HIS A 60 4.32 -0.60 -19.31
CA HIS A 60 4.26 0.75 -19.90
C HIS A 60 3.48 1.80 -19.06
N LEU A 61 2.59 1.34 -18.18
CA LEU A 61 1.82 2.15 -17.24
C LEU A 61 2.62 2.70 -16.05
N TYR A 62 3.76 2.09 -15.71
CA TYR A 62 4.60 2.50 -14.59
C TYR A 62 5.14 3.92 -14.77
N ASN A 63 5.61 4.23 -15.98
CA ASN A 63 6.13 5.56 -16.32
C ASN A 63 5.01 6.62 -16.29
N ARG A 64 3.80 6.26 -16.72
CA ARG A 64 2.63 7.15 -16.65
C ARG A 64 2.19 7.44 -15.21
N TRP A 65 2.26 6.43 -14.33
CA TRP A 65 1.92 6.61 -12.92
C TRP A 65 2.94 7.50 -12.20
N LEU A 66 4.24 7.31 -12.46
CA LEU A 66 5.33 8.18 -11.97
C LEU A 66 5.12 9.65 -12.37
N GLN A 67 4.85 9.90 -13.66
CA GLN A 67 4.60 11.25 -14.15
C GLN A 67 3.42 11.93 -13.45
N LEU A 68 2.35 11.19 -13.14
CA LEU A 68 1.21 11.75 -12.41
C LEU A 68 1.51 12.01 -10.93
N SER A 69 2.43 11.24 -10.33
CA SER A 69 2.85 11.44 -8.93
C SER A 69 3.89 12.56 -8.76
N GLU A 70 4.57 12.97 -9.82
CA GLU A 70 5.61 14.01 -9.82
C GLU A 70 5.07 15.41 -10.15
N VAL A 71 3.78 15.55 -10.47
CA VAL A 71 3.13 16.86 -10.66
C VAL A 71 2.60 17.34 -9.31
N GLU A 72 3.42 18.16 -8.63
CA GLU A 72 3.01 19.23 -7.72
C GLU A 72 3.37 20.59 -8.31
#